data_AF-A0A945YDP7-F1
#
_entry.id   AF-A0A945YDP7-F1
#
_cell.length_a   1.000
_cell.length_b   1.000
_cell.length_c   1.000
_cell.angle_alpha   90.00
_cell.angle_beta   90.00
_cell.angle_gamma   90.00
#
_symmetry.space_group_name_H-M   'P 1'
#
loop_
_entity.id
_entity.type
_entity.pdbx_description
1 polymer ?
#
loop_
_entity_poly.entity_id
_entity_poly.type
_entity_poly.pdbx_seq_one_letter_code
_entity_poly.pdbx_strand_id
1 'polypeptide(L)' 'RQTKAIRRLFEAGPNGFIGGMSAENYLAITKTSRATATRDLSDLLRKNAVTKTGQLKHTRYYLNYSLES' A
#
# COMPACT_ATOMS: atom_id res chain seq x y z
N ARG A 1 -4.11 11.51 -2.99
CA ARG A 1 -3.20 10.91 -1.98
C ARG A 1 -2.95 9.45 -2.27
N GLN A 2 -3.96 8.56 -2.17
CA GLN A 2 -3.86 7.12 -2.51
C GLN A 2 -3.23 6.85 -3.88
N THR A 3 -3.67 7.56 -4.94
CA THR A 3 -3.11 7.43 -6.30
C THR A 3 -1.60 7.66 -6.35
N LYS A 4 -1.04 8.54 -5.50
CA LYS A 4 0.40 8.82 -5.44
C LYS A 4 1.16 7.61 -4.87
N ALA A 5 0.63 7.00 -3.81
CA ALA A 5 1.20 5.80 -3.21
C ALA A 5 1.13 4.61 -4.18
N ILE A 6 0.00 4.43 -4.86
CA ILE A 6 -0.17 3.39 -5.86
C ILE A 6 0.78 3.60 -7.05
N ARG A 7 0.87 4.80 -7.60
CA ARG A 7 1.85 5.09 -8.67
C ARG A 7 3.28 4.77 -8.23
N ARG A 8 3.65 5.12 -7.00
CA ARG A 8 4.99 4.82 -6.48
C ARG A 8 5.26 3.32 -6.30
N LEU A 9 4.23 2.57 -5.92
CA LEU A 9 4.26 1.11 -5.88
C LEU A 9 4.43 0.51 -7.29
N PHE A 10 3.72 1.05 -8.29
CA PHE A 10 3.85 0.62 -9.68
C PHE A 10 5.21 0.99 -10.28
N GLU A 11 5.74 2.17 -9.98
CA GLU A 11 7.10 2.61 -10.37
C GLU A 11 8.19 1.72 -9.77
N ALA A 12 7.95 1.12 -8.60
CA ALA A 12 8.86 0.16 -8.00
C ALA A 12 8.85 -1.21 -8.73
N GLY A 13 7.90 -1.44 -9.65
CA GLY A 13 7.83 -2.62 -10.50
C GLY A 13 7.09 -3.81 -9.87
N PRO A 14 7.16 -5.01 -10.50
CA PRO A 14 6.41 -6.21 -10.11
C PRO A 14 6.59 -6.62 -8.65
N ASN A 15 7.80 -6.44 -8.14
CA ASN A 15 8.17 -6.74 -6.76
C ASN A 15 7.72 -5.66 -5.75
N GLY A 16 7.20 -4.53 -6.25
CA GLY A 16 6.90 -3.35 -5.44
C GLY A 16 8.12 -2.87 -4.66
N PHE A 17 7.90 -2.36 -3.45
CA PHE A 17 9.01 -2.18 -2.50
C PHE A 17 9.59 -3.55 -2.13
N ILE A 18 10.92 -3.69 -2.11
CA ILE A 18 11.59 -4.91 -1.63
C ILE A 18 11.10 -5.19 -0.20
N GLY A 19 10.38 -6.30 -0.02
CA GLY A 19 9.76 -6.68 1.26
C GLY A 19 8.38 -6.08 1.55
N GLY A 20 7.74 -5.45 0.55
CA GLY A 20 6.40 -4.87 0.62
C GLY A 20 6.35 -3.46 1.21
N MET A 21 5.26 -2.72 0.91
CA MET A 21 5.04 -1.40 1.48
C MET A 21 4.60 -1.51 2.94
N SER A 22 5.25 -0.80 3.85
CA SER A 22 4.76 -0.62 5.22
C SER A 22 3.83 0.59 5.33
N ALA A 23 3.09 0.72 6.45
CA ALA A 23 2.34 1.94 6.74
C ALA A 23 3.25 3.18 6.83
N GLU A 24 4.51 3.01 7.26
CA GLU A 24 5.50 4.09 7.33
C GLU A 24 5.96 4.53 5.94
N ASN A 25 6.16 3.58 5.01
CA ASN A 25 6.43 3.92 3.61
C ASN A 25 5.26 4.72 3.01
N TYR A 26 4.02 4.30 3.29
CA TYR A 26 2.83 5.03 2.82
C TYR A 26 2.81 6.47 3.37
N LEU A 27 3.11 6.64 4.66
CA LEU A 27 3.22 7.94 5.30
C LEU A 27 4.32 8.80 4.66
N ALA A 28 5.50 8.25 4.41
CA ALA A 28 6.60 8.96 3.78
C ALA A 28 6.26 9.45 2.36
N ILE A 29 5.52 8.65 1.58
CA ILE A 29 5.13 8.97 0.20
C ILE A 29 4.02 10.04 0.16
N THR A 30 3.00 9.85 1.00
CA THR A 30 1.78 10.69 0.99
C THR A 30 1.87 11.91 1.89
N LYS A 31 2.84 11.94 2.81
CA LYS A 31 3.03 12.98 3.84
C LYS A 31 1.75 13.27 4.63
N THR A 32 0.98 12.23 4.93
CA THR A 32 -0.30 12.34 5.66
C THR A 32 -0.15 11.90 7.13
N SER A 33 -1.22 12.02 7.92
CA SER A 33 -1.23 11.55 9.31
C SER A 33 -1.34 10.02 9.40
N ARG A 34 -0.88 9.42 10.49
CA ARG A 34 -1.01 7.96 10.73
C ARG A 34 -2.47 7.49 10.66
N ALA A 35 -3.40 8.25 11.26
CA ALA A 35 -4.83 7.94 11.21
C ALA A 35 -5.37 7.93 9.77
N THR A 36 -4.98 8.94 8.96
CA THR A 36 -5.37 9.02 7.55
C THR A 36 -4.76 7.89 6.73
N ALA A 37 -3.49 7.54 6.96
CA ALA A 37 -2.82 6.45 6.27
C ALA A 37 -3.49 5.10 6.54
N THR A 38 -3.84 4.81 7.79
CA THR A 38 -4.55 3.57 8.14
C THR A 38 -5.92 3.49 7.45
N ARG A 39 -6.65 4.61 7.38
CA ARG A 39 -7.94 4.69 6.67
C ARG A 39 -7.77 4.45 5.17
N ASP A 40 -6.80 5.10 4.56
CA ASP A 40 -6.49 4.94 3.14
C ASP A 40 -6.07 3.50 2.80
N LEU A 41 -5.16 2.90 3.58
CA LEU A 41 -4.71 1.53 3.38
C LEU A 41 -5.86 0.52 3.55
N SER A 42 -6.78 0.77 4.49
CA SER A 42 -7.98 -0.04 4.67
C SER A 42 -8.93 0.08 3.48
N ASP A 43 -9.08 1.28 2.92
CA ASP A 43 -9.88 1.52 1.72
C ASP A 43 -9.26 0.85 0.48
N LEU A 44 -7.94 0.89 0.33
CA LEU A 44 -7.23 0.18 -0.74
C LEU A 44 -7.35 -1.34 -0.64
N LEU A 45 -7.38 -1.90 0.57
CA LEU A 45 -7.66 -3.32 0.80
C LEU A 45 -9.10 -3.67 0.39
N ARG A 46 -10.09 -2.84 0.77
CA ARG A 46 -11.49 -3.05 0.39
C ARG A 46 -11.70 -2.99 -1.13
N LYS A 47 -10.94 -2.14 -1.81
CA LYS A 47 -10.95 -2.00 -3.27
C LYS A 47 -10.17 -3.08 -4.00
N ASN A 48 -9.61 -4.07 -3.28
CA ASN A 48 -8.71 -5.09 -3.83
C ASN A 48 -7.52 -4.50 -4.63
N ALA A 49 -7.13 -3.24 -4.38
CA ALA A 49 -6.02 -2.60 -5.08
C ALA A 49 -4.66 -3.04 -4.51
N VAL A 50 -4.65 -3.40 -3.22
CA VAL A 50 -3.49 -3.97 -2.53
C VAL A 50 -3.92 -5.18 -1.72
N THR A 51 -3.00 -6.10 -1.50
CA THR A 51 -3.14 -7.20 -0.53
C THR A 51 -2.27 -6.91 0.69
N LYS A 52 -2.69 -7.37 1.87
CA LYS A 52 -1.85 -7.33 3.08
C LYS A 52 -1.31 -8.71 3.39
N THR A 53 -0.06 -8.78 3.82
CA THR A 53 0.54 -9.97 4.43
C THR A 53 1.21 -9.59 5.75
N GLY A 54 1.42 -10.59 6.61
CA GLY A 54 1.93 -10.38 7.96
C GLY A 54 0.90 -9.82 8.94
N GLN A 55 1.34 -9.58 10.18
CA GLN A 55 0.50 -9.11 11.28
C GLN A 55 1.19 -7.99 12.07
N LEU A 56 0.38 -7.08 12.65
CA LEU A 56 0.83 -5.99 13.50
C LEU A 56 1.97 -5.16 12.85
N LYS A 57 3.14 -5.11 13.48
CA LYS A 57 4.32 -4.34 13.05
C LYS A 57 4.96 -4.90 11.76
N HIS A 58 4.69 -6.16 11.45
CA HIS A 58 5.17 -6.83 10.25
C HIS A 58 4.15 -6.81 9.11
N THR A 59 3.11 -5.98 9.21
CA THR A 59 2.16 -5.81 8.10
C THR A 59 2.88 -5.22 6.90
N ARG A 60 2.69 -5.85 5.75
CA ARG A 60 3.22 -5.46 4.45
C ARG A 60 2.11 -5.43 3.41
N TYR A 61 2.13 -4.42 2.57
CA TYR A 61 1.14 -4.19 1.52
C TYR A 61 1.80 -4.39 0.16
N TYR A 62 1.13 -5.14 -0.72
CA TYR A 62 1.59 -5.45 -2.07
C TYR A 62 0.54 -5.04 -3.08
N LEU A 63 0.96 -4.67 -4.29
CA LEU A 63 0.01 -4.45 -5.38
C LEU A 63 -0.73 -5.76 -5.67
N ASN A 64 -2.04 -5.66 -5.77
CA ASN A 64 -2.83 -6.78 -6.25
C ASN A 64 -2.85 -6.75 -7.78
N TYR A 65 -2.10 -7.66 -8.41
CA TYR A 65 -2.12 -7.82 -9.86
C TYR A 65 -3.33 -8.62 -10.36
N SER A 66 -4.12 -9.21 -9.46
CA SER A 66 -5.38 -9.90 -9.77
C SER A 66 -6.54 -8.91 -9.94
N LEU A 67 -6.28 -7.73 -10.50
CA LEU A 67 -7.34 -6.88 -11.04
C LEU A 67 -7.89 -7.58 -12.28
N GLU A 68 -8.67 -8.65 -12.05
CA GLU A 68 -9.48 -9.25 -13.09
C GLU A 68 -10.53 -8.24 -13.54
N SER A 69 -10.80 -8.31 -14.85
CA SER A 69 -11.52 -7.32 -15.66
C SER A 69 -13.00 -7.22 -15.33
#